data_AF-A0A918JAB1-F1
#
_entry.id   AF-A0A918JAB1-F1
#
_cell.length_a   1.000
_cell.length_b   1.000
_cell.length_c   1.000
_cell.angle_alpha   90.00
_cell.angle_beta   90.00
_cell.angle_gamma   90.00
#
_symmetry.space_group_name_H-M   'P 1'
#
loop_
_entity.id
_entity.type
_entity.pdbx_description
1 polymer ?
#
loop_
_entity_poly.entity_id
_entity_poly.type
_entity_poly.pdbx_seq_one_letter_code
_entity_poly.pdbx_strand_id
1 'polypeptide(L)'
;MFSPDPQGARPARAFRTLPAGSLFPYEIQGYSPKPGDVVERHGSVIAVHRAVDLPDYAIPWQVRPHSGSSWQLEQVALSVHTQTGAAFYYLTDHTWTPTSLILGAFLGLKPLDDTFGPFEAEGGTWRWYTEIIRDVDETDQEYTWTAFVCGKESVPRLWTPAYAARSERLQRVSRAAGSYAARMRELGLEATVERLDPLAVYERDGWICQICKTAVERERAWPDMWCATLDHRIPLTAGGEHTLLNVQLAHWICNLHKGDYFPVDL
;
A
#
# COMPACT_ATOMS: atom_id res chain seq x y z
N MET A 1 -3.12 2.37 -17.23
CA MET A 1 -2.70 3.77 -17.41
C MET A 1 -1.71 4.04 -16.29
N PHE A 2 -0.42 4.21 -16.59
CA PHE A 2 0.57 4.52 -15.55
C PHE A 2 0.27 5.92 -15.04
N SER A 3 0.18 6.10 -13.72
CA SER A 3 0.07 7.45 -13.16
C SER A 3 1.33 8.23 -13.51
N PRO A 4 1.21 9.45 -14.04
CA PRO A 4 2.36 10.32 -14.24
C PRO A 4 3.11 10.49 -12.92
N ASP A 5 4.44 10.61 -12.97
CA ASP A 5 5.26 10.85 -11.78
C ASP A 5 4.71 12.06 -10.98
N PRO A 6 4.15 11.85 -9.79
CA PRO A 6 3.49 12.92 -9.03
C PRO A 6 4.49 13.96 -8.52
N GLN A 7 5.80 13.71 -8.64
CA GLN A 7 6.84 14.54 -8.03
C GLN A 7 7.68 15.36 -9.00
N GLY A 8 7.57 15.15 -10.33
CA GLY A 8 8.34 15.89 -11.33
C GLY A 8 9.85 15.96 -11.05
N ALA A 9 10.52 17.01 -11.53
CA ALA A 9 11.90 17.30 -11.14
C ALA A 9 11.93 17.90 -9.72
N ARG A 10 12.79 17.38 -8.85
CA ARG A 10 12.93 17.83 -7.46
C ARG A 10 14.37 17.73 -6.96
N PRO A 11 14.74 18.44 -5.87
CA PRO A 11 16.01 18.21 -5.19
C PRO A 11 16.15 16.76 -4.70
N ALA A 12 17.40 16.34 -4.55
CA ALA A 12 17.77 15.09 -3.91
C ALA A 12 17.23 15.01 -2.48
N ARG A 13 16.80 13.82 -2.07
CA ARG A 13 16.24 13.51 -0.75
C ARG A 13 17.00 12.37 -0.10
N ALA A 14 16.92 12.33 1.23
CA ALA A 14 17.34 11.18 2.03
C ALA A 14 16.09 10.56 2.65
N PHE A 15 15.79 9.31 2.30
CA PHE A 15 14.69 8.53 2.85
C PHE A 15 15.21 7.69 4.01
N ARG A 16 14.85 8.04 5.24
CA ARG A 16 15.48 7.51 6.44
C ARG A 16 14.63 6.50 7.18
N THR A 17 15.29 5.76 8.06
CA THR A 17 14.68 5.02 9.14
C THR A 17 14.12 5.99 10.17
N LEU A 18 12.84 5.82 10.50
CA LEU A 18 12.16 6.60 11.51
C LEU A 18 12.45 6.05 12.91
N PRO A 19 12.37 6.88 13.97
CA PRO A 19 12.61 6.45 15.34
C PRO A 19 11.70 5.29 15.77
N ALA A 20 12.20 4.46 16.68
CA ALA A 20 11.41 3.40 17.30
C ALA A 20 10.12 3.98 17.92
N GLY A 21 8.99 3.30 17.69
CA GLY A 21 7.66 3.76 18.12
C GLY A 21 6.91 4.60 17.08
N SER A 22 7.54 4.95 15.95
CA SER A 22 6.82 5.52 14.80
C SER A 22 5.78 4.53 14.28
N LEU A 23 4.62 5.03 13.82
CA LEU A 23 3.54 4.19 13.25
C LEU A 23 4.00 3.39 12.02
N PHE A 24 5.06 3.84 11.37
CA PHE A 24 5.70 3.19 10.23
C PHE A 24 7.23 3.40 10.33
N PRO A 25 8.06 2.43 9.93
CA PRO A 25 9.51 2.50 10.19
C PRO A 25 10.31 3.33 9.19
N TYR A 26 9.75 3.72 8.02
CA TYR A 26 10.53 4.34 6.94
C TYR A 26 9.88 5.60 6.39
N GLU A 27 10.70 6.59 6.07
CA GLU A 27 10.31 7.65 5.14
C GLU A 27 10.21 7.07 3.73
N ILE A 28 9.11 7.38 3.05
CA ILE A 28 8.91 7.08 1.63
C ILE A 28 8.21 8.27 0.99
N GLN A 29 8.39 8.42 -0.32
CA GLN A 29 7.57 9.33 -1.09
C GLN A 29 7.57 8.94 -2.56
N GLY A 30 6.39 8.66 -3.11
CA GLY A 30 6.22 8.29 -4.52
C GLY A 30 6.68 6.87 -4.84
N TYR A 31 6.99 6.62 -6.12
CA TYR A 31 7.19 5.25 -6.61
C TYR A 31 8.60 4.69 -6.39
N SER A 32 9.62 5.53 -6.32
CA SER A 32 11.01 5.09 -6.21
C SER A 32 11.93 6.25 -5.82
N PRO A 33 13.10 5.98 -5.20
CA PRO A 33 14.17 6.96 -5.14
C PRO A 33 14.65 7.33 -6.55
N LYS A 34 14.87 8.62 -6.77
CA LYS A 34 15.38 9.19 -8.02
C LYS A 34 16.91 9.30 -7.98
N PRO A 35 17.59 9.37 -9.13
CA PRO A 35 19.01 9.70 -9.16
C PRO A 35 19.33 10.95 -8.32
N GLY A 36 20.36 10.84 -7.49
CA GLY A 36 20.75 11.82 -6.47
C GLY A 36 20.18 11.55 -5.08
N ASP A 37 19.13 10.72 -4.96
CA ASP A 37 18.57 10.36 -3.66
C ASP A 37 19.43 9.34 -2.92
N VAL A 38 19.20 9.29 -1.61
CA VAL A 38 19.77 8.30 -0.70
C VAL A 38 18.65 7.60 0.04
N VAL A 39 18.75 6.28 0.16
CA VAL A 39 17.88 5.45 1.00
C VAL A 39 18.70 4.91 2.15
N GLU A 40 18.32 5.26 3.37
CA GLU A 40 18.96 4.80 4.61
C GLU A 40 18.02 3.82 5.33
N ARG A 41 18.54 2.63 5.65
CA ARG A 41 17.83 1.57 6.38
C ARG A 41 18.72 1.02 7.49
N HIS A 42 18.40 1.36 8.73
CA HIS A 42 19.09 0.90 9.96
C HIS A 42 20.61 1.06 9.90
N GLY A 43 21.07 2.22 9.42
CA GLY A 43 22.47 2.58 9.25
C GLY A 43 23.10 2.09 7.95
N SER A 44 22.41 1.28 7.14
CA SER A 44 22.82 0.95 5.76
C SER A 44 22.38 2.05 4.81
N VAL A 45 23.26 2.50 3.91
CA VAL A 45 23.03 3.70 3.10
C VAL A 45 23.23 3.36 1.63
N ILE A 46 22.20 3.61 0.83
CA ILE A 46 22.14 3.32 -0.60
C ILE A 46 21.99 4.62 -1.36
N ALA A 47 22.99 4.99 -2.16
CA ALA A 47 22.92 6.13 -3.06
C ALA A 47 22.38 5.69 -4.42
N VAL A 48 21.40 6.42 -4.96
CA VAL A 48 20.83 6.14 -6.27
C VAL A 48 21.45 7.08 -7.29
N HIS A 49 21.95 6.51 -8.38
CA HIS A 49 22.60 7.24 -9.45
C HIS A 49 21.98 6.89 -10.79
N ARG A 50 22.19 7.76 -11.77
CA ARG A 50 21.94 7.46 -13.17
C ARG A 50 23.24 7.03 -13.81
N ALA A 51 23.21 5.99 -14.65
CA ALA A 51 24.44 5.45 -15.23
C ALA A 51 25.19 6.49 -16.09
N VAL A 52 24.47 7.32 -16.87
CA VAL A 52 25.09 8.38 -17.71
C VAL A 52 25.80 9.47 -16.92
N ASP A 53 25.51 9.62 -15.62
CA ASP A 53 26.14 10.62 -14.76
C ASP A 53 27.42 10.08 -14.09
N LEU A 54 27.72 8.79 -14.27
CA LEU A 54 28.92 8.15 -13.72
C LEU A 54 30.08 8.20 -14.72
N PRO A 55 31.33 8.21 -14.22
CA PRO A 55 32.48 8.07 -15.09
C PRO A 55 32.49 6.68 -15.73
N ASP A 56 32.96 6.61 -16.97
CA ASP A 56 33.00 5.38 -17.79
C ASP A 56 33.54 4.15 -17.06
N TYR A 57 34.60 4.29 -16.27
CA TYR A 57 35.23 3.17 -15.58
C TYR A 57 34.35 2.57 -14.46
N ALA A 58 33.35 3.30 -13.97
CA ALA A 58 32.43 2.85 -12.95
C ALA A 58 31.24 2.07 -13.54
N ILE A 59 31.08 2.04 -14.86
CA ILE A 59 30.00 1.35 -15.55
C ILE A 59 30.53 0.02 -16.11
N PRO A 60 30.12 -1.13 -15.52
CA PRO A 60 30.52 -2.44 -16.02
C PRO A 60 30.12 -2.62 -17.48
N TRP A 61 30.94 -3.31 -18.26
CA TRP A 61 30.67 -3.51 -19.69
C TRP A 61 29.33 -4.23 -19.93
N GLN A 62 28.87 -5.09 -19.00
CA GLN A 62 27.57 -5.74 -19.08
C GLN A 62 26.38 -4.77 -19.03
N VAL A 63 26.59 -3.58 -18.47
CA VAL A 63 25.55 -2.53 -18.37
C VAL A 63 25.53 -1.64 -19.61
N ARG A 64 26.64 -1.60 -20.37
CA ARG A 64 26.76 -0.75 -21.55
C ARG A 64 25.88 -1.30 -22.69
N PRO A 65 25.02 -0.49 -23.31
CA PRO A 65 24.25 -0.90 -24.47
C PRO A 65 25.18 -1.38 -25.59
N HIS A 66 24.83 -2.48 -26.23
CA HIS A 66 25.51 -2.99 -27.42
C HIS A 66 24.56 -2.99 -28.62
N SER A 67 25.08 -3.27 -29.82
CA SER A 67 24.25 -3.42 -31.01
C SER A 67 23.17 -4.48 -30.74
N GLY A 68 21.90 -4.07 -30.78
CA GLY A 68 20.73 -4.91 -30.48
C GLY A 68 20.13 -4.77 -29.08
N SER A 69 20.71 -3.98 -28.17
CA SER A 69 20.05 -3.64 -26.90
C SER A 69 18.77 -2.84 -27.16
N SER A 70 17.68 -3.18 -26.45
CA SER A 70 16.39 -2.48 -26.56
C SER A 70 16.28 -1.23 -25.69
N TRP A 71 17.33 -0.92 -24.91
CA TRP A 71 17.37 0.19 -23.96
C TRP A 71 18.58 1.10 -24.21
N GLN A 72 18.53 2.30 -23.63
CA GLN A 72 19.60 3.30 -23.66
C GLN A 72 20.17 3.51 -22.26
N LEU A 73 21.41 4.01 -22.15
CA LEU A 73 22.09 4.19 -20.87
C LEU A 73 21.36 5.21 -19.97
N GLU A 74 20.64 6.15 -20.57
CA GLU A 74 19.78 7.15 -19.94
C GLU A 74 18.65 6.56 -19.10
N GLN A 75 18.24 5.32 -19.40
CA GLN A 75 17.20 4.57 -18.71
C GLN A 75 17.76 3.68 -17.59
N VAL A 76 19.09 3.64 -17.46
CA VAL A 76 19.78 2.82 -16.46
C VAL A 76 20.01 3.65 -15.21
N ALA A 77 19.49 3.16 -14.10
CA ALA A 77 19.84 3.60 -12.77
C ALA A 77 20.66 2.54 -12.06
N LEU A 78 21.35 2.96 -11.00
CA LEU A 78 22.03 2.05 -10.10
C LEU A 78 21.84 2.48 -8.65
N SER A 79 21.72 1.48 -7.79
CA SER A 79 21.72 1.63 -6.35
C SER A 79 23.09 1.18 -5.85
N VAL A 80 23.81 2.05 -5.14
CA VAL A 80 25.15 1.79 -4.61
C VAL A 80 25.09 1.79 -3.10
N HIS A 81 25.43 0.66 -2.48
CA HIS A 81 25.60 0.58 -1.04
C HIS A 81 26.91 1.27 -0.66
N THR A 82 26.81 2.44 -0.04
CA THR A 82 27.94 3.37 0.14
C THR A 82 29.03 2.81 1.04
N GLN A 83 28.68 1.93 1.99
CA GLN A 83 29.62 1.33 2.91
C GLN A 83 30.53 0.32 2.21
N THR A 84 29.97 -0.50 1.32
CA THR A 84 30.73 -1.60 0.70
C THR A 84 31.15 -1.31 -0.73
N GLY A 85 30.58 -0.29 -1.38
CA GLY A 85 30.73 -0.04 -2.80
C GLY A 85 30.04 -1.10 -3.69
N ALA A 86 29.24 -1.99 -3.10
CA ALA A 86 28.44 -2.92 -3.88
C ALA A 86 27.34 -2.14 -4.63
N ALA A 87 26.98 -2.59 -5.83
CA ALA A 87 26.01 -1.91 -6.68
C ALA A 87 25.00 -2.87 -7.30
N PHE A 88 23.83 -2.33 -7.64
CA PHE A 88 22.73 -2.99 -8.32
C PHE A 88 22.29 -2.11 -9.51
N TYR A 89 22.33 -2.62 -10.74
CA TYR A 89 22.05 -1.85 -11.97
C TYR A 89 20.77 -2.33 -12.64
N TYR A 90 19.89 -1.39 -12.99
CA TYR A 90 18.54 -1.72 -13.45
C TYR A 90 17.98 -0.67 -14.40
N LEU A 91 17.05 -1.10 -15.24
CA LEU A 91 16.22 -0.21 -16.05
C LEU A 91 15.15 0.42 -15.18
N THR A 92 14.79 1.65 -15.53
CA THR A 92 13.66 2.34 -14.92
C THR A 92 12.61 2.75 -15.94
N ASP A 93 11.38 2.94 -15.48
CA ASP A 93 10.39 3.72 -16.23
C ASP A 93 10.63 5.23 -16.05
N HIS A 94 9.70 6.04 -16.57
CA HIS A 94 9.74 7.50 -16.48
C HIS A 94 9.57 8.07 -15.06
N THR A 95 9.18 7.23 -14.09
CA THR A 95 9.04 7.58 -12.67
C THR A 95 10.26 7.15 -11.84
N TRP A 96 11.30 6.63 -12.49
CA TRP A 96 12.48 6.01 -11.88
C TRP A 96 12.22 4.66 -11.19
N THR A 97 11.03 4.10 -11.35
CA THR A 97 10.70 2.79 -10.79
C THR A 97 11.49 1.69 -11.49
N PRO A 98 12.18 0.79 -10.75
CA PRO A 98 12.87 -0.33 -11.36
C PRO A 98 11.92 -1.24 -12.15
N THR A 99 12.22 -1.47 -13.42
CA THR A 99 11.41 -2.32 -14.31
C THR A 99 12.08 -3.66 -14.62
N SER A 100 13.41 -3.64 -14.79
CA SER A 100 14.19 -4.83 -15.13
C SER A 100 15.59 -4.75 -14.51
N LEU A 101 16.05 -5.85 -13.92
CA LEU A 101 17.43 -5.99 -13.48
C LEU A 101 18.36 -6.19 -14.70
N ILE A 102 19.45 -5.43 -14.77
CA ILE A 102 20.52 -5.63 -15.76
C ILE A 102 21.66 -6.42 -15.12
N LEU A 103 22.19 -5.91 -14.00
CA LEU A 103 23.31 -6.52 -13.29
C LEU A 103 23.05 -6.44 -11.78
N GLY A 104 22.97 -7.61 -11.16
CA GLY A 104 22.79 -7.78 -9.71
C GLY A 104 24.00 -7.40 -8.89
N ALA A 105 23.99 -7.82 -7.62
CA ALA A 105 25.02 -7.52 -6.62
C ALA A 105 26.45 -7.57 -7.20
N PHE A 106 27.03 -6.40 -7.41
CA PHE A 106 28.32 -6.23 -8.06
C PHE A 106 29.26 -5.49 -7.13
N LEU A 107 30.46 -6.03 -6.87
CA LEU A 107 31.41 -5.45 -5.93
C LEU A 107 32.76 -5.24 -6.61
N GLY A 108 33.18 -3.97 -6.73
CA GLY A 108 34.44 -3.61 -7.37
C GLY A 108 34.43 -3.91 -8.87
N LEU A 109 35.12 -4.97 -9.29
CA LEU A 109 35.24 -5.37 -10.71
C LEU A 109 34.61 -6.74 -11.01
N LYS A 110 33.88 -7.34 -10.06
CA LYS A 110 33.30 -8.67 -10.22
C LYS A 110 31.84 -8.75 -9.72
N PRO A 111 30.99 -9.59 -10.36
CA PRO A 111 29.71 -9.99 -9.79
C PRO A 111 29.90 -10.78 -8.50
N LEU A 112 28.90 -10.76 -7.64
CA LEU A 112 28.76 -11.67 -6.51
C LEU A 112 27.98 -12.91 -6.96
N ASP A 113 28.25 -14.05 -6.32
CA ASP A 113 27.78 -15.37 -6.77
C ASP A 113 26.25 -15.52 -6.72
N ASP A 114 25.57 -14.75 -5.87
CA ASP A 114 24.12 -14.69 -5.77
C ASP A 114 23.65 -13.23 -5.87
N THR A 115 22.70 -12.98 -6.78
CA THR A 115 22.11 -11.67 -7.04
C THR A 115 21.51 -11.03 -5.79
N PHE A 116 20.78 -11.80 -4.98
CA PHE A 116 20.12 -11.32 -3.75
C PHE A 116 20.60 -12.09 -2.51
N GLY A 117 21.59 -12.95 -2.67
CA GLY A 117 22.20 -13.67 -1.57
C GLY A 117 23.04 -12.75 -0.68
N PRO A 118 23.38 -13.23 0.52
CA PRO A 118 24.32 -12.53 1.37
C PRO A 118 25.72 -12.51 0.76
N PHE A 119 26.47 -11.46 1.05
CA PHE A 119 27.89 -11.30 0.70
C PHE A 119 28.66 -10.67 1.85
N GLU A 120 29.96 -10.96 1.92
CA GLU A 120 30.86 -10.42 2.94
C GLU A 120 31.58 -9.17 2.41
N ALA A 121 31.51 -8.07 3.17
CA ALA A 121 32.25 -6.84 2.89
C ALA A 121 32.35 -5.97 4.15
N GLU A 122 33.47 -5.24 4.30
CA GLU A 122 33.71 -4.35 5.44
C GLU A 122 33.48 -5.01 6.81
N GLY A 123 33.91 -6.28 6.96
CA GLY A 123 33.82 -7.01 8.23
C GLY A 123 32.41 -7.45 8.63
N GLY A 124 31.46 -7.52 7.70
CA GLY A 124 30.20 -8.20 7.98
C GLY A 124 29.42 -8.65 6.76
N THR A 125 28.34 -9.39 7.04
CA THR A 125 27.43 -9.92 6.03
C THR A 125 26.41 -8.88 5.61
N TRP A 126 26.19 -8.72 4.31
CA TRP A 126 25.25 -7.78 3.70
C TRP A 126 24.43 -8.51 2.64
N ARG A 127 23.29 -7.95 2.26
CA ARG A 127 22.40 -8.54 1.26
C ARG A 127 21.62 -7.46 0.54
N TRP A 128 21.49 -7.61 -0.77
CA TRP A 128 20.56 -6.83 -1.57
C TRP A 128 19.16 -7.42 -1.49
N TYR A 129 18.14 -6.56 -1.50
CA TYR A 129 16.74 -6.95 -1.62
C TYR A 129 15.92 -5.85 -2.28
N THR A 130 14.78 -6.22 -2.86
CA THR A 130 13.79 -5.26 -3.33
C THR A 130 12.90 -4.85 -2.16
N GLU A 131 12.98 -3.60 -1.76
CA GLU A 131 12.03 -2.99 -0.84
C GLU A 131 10.75 -2.66 -1.60
N ILE A 132 9.61 -3.14 -1.07
CA ILE A 132 8.29 -2.90 -1.65
C ILE A 132 7.38 -2.38 -0.53
N ILE A 133 6.91 -1.14 -0.68
CA ILE A 133 6.04 -0.50 0.30
C ILE A 133 4.82 0.04 -0.44
N ARG A 134 3.62 -0.35 -0.01
CA ARG A 134 2.36 0.17 -0.58
C ARG A 134 1.84 1.32 0.26
N ASP A 135 1.41 2.36 -0.43
CA ASP A 135 0.86 3.57 0.16
C ASP A 135 -0.25 4.16 -0.71
N VAL A 136 -0.92 5.18 -0.19
CA VAL A 136 -1.94 5.96 -0.89
C VAL A 136 -1.60 7.43 -0.78
N ASP A 137 -1.90 8.21 -1.82
CA ASP A 137 -1.74 9.66 -1.74
C ASP A 137 -2.96 10.34 -1.10
N GLU A 138 -2.93 11.66 -1.02
CA GLU A 138 -4.01 12.49 -0.46
C GLU A 138 -5.35 12.36 -1.20
N THR A 139 -5.34 11.82 -2.42
CA THR A 139 -6.54 11.56 -3.25
C THR A 139 -7.02 10.12 -3.15
N ASP A 140 -6.44 9.31 -2.23
CA ASP A 140 -6.73 7.89 -2.05
C ASP A 140 -6.26 7.00 -3.21
N GLN A 141 -5.41 7.54 -4.10
CA GLN A 141 -4.83 6.81 -5.21
C GLN A 141 -3.67 5.95 -4.70
N GLU A 142 -3.76 4.65 -4.98
CA GLU A 142 -2.71 3.69 -4.58
C GLU A 142 -1.43 3.90 -5.39
N TYR A 143 -0.31 3.77 -4.70
CA TYR A 143 1.01 3.64 -5.32
C TYR A 143 1.87 2.62 -4.59
N THR A 144 2.94 2.18 -5.24
CA THR A 144 3.91 1.23 -4.69
C THR A 144 5.30 1.82 -4.81
N TRP A 145 5.91 2.11 -3.67
CA TRP A 145 7.32 2.39 -3.56
C TRP A 145 8.12 1.11 -3.83
N THR A 146 9.10 1.20 -4.73
CA THR A 146 10.02 0.12 -5.07
C THR A 146 11.46 0.65 -5.12
N ALA A 147 12.35 0.02 -4.37
CA ALA A 147 13.78 0.36 -4.37
C ALA A 147 14.63 -0.90 -4.24
N PHE A 148 15.81 -0.91 -4.86
CA PHE A 148 16.85 -1.88 -4.50
C PHE A 148 17.65 -1.31 -3.34
N VAL A 149 17.65 -2.04 -2.23
CA VAL A 149 18.34 -1.64 -1.00
C VAL A 149 19.27 -2.75 -0.55
N CYS A 150 20.31 -2.35 0.17
CA CYS A 150 21.25 -3.27 0.81
C CYS A 150 21.05 -3.18 2.31
N GLY A 151 21.27 -4.27 3.02
CA GLY A 151 21.17 -4.26 4.48
C GLY A 151 21.67 -5.57 5.07
N LYS A 152 21.61 -5.66 6.40
CA LYS A 152 21.91 -6.90 7.13
C LYS A 152 20.79 -7.93 6.94
N GLU A 153 19.55 -7.44 6.93
CA GLU A 153 18.36 -8.26 6.78
C GLU A 153 17.45 -7.70 5.68
N SER A 154 16.78 -8.60 4.96
CA SER A 154 15.70 -8.22 4.07
C SER A 154 14.43 -7.96 4.88
N VAL A 155 13.69 -6.94 4.51
CA VAL A 155 12.37 -6.68 5.10
C VAL A 155 11.27 -7.30 4.24
N PRO A 156 10.15 -7.76 4.83
CA PRO A 156 8.99 -8.17 4.05
C PRO A 156 8.38 -6.98 3.34
N ARG A 157 7.41 -7.24 2.45
CA ARG A 157 6.57 -6.17 1.89
C ARG A 157 5.82 -5.47 3.02
N LEU A 158 5.75 -4.15 2.95
CA LEU A 158 5.10 -3.33 3.97
C LEU A 158 3.91 -2.56 3.40
N TRP A 159 2.98 -2.23 4.28
CA TRP A 159 1.84 -1.36 4.01
C TRP A 159 1.90 -0.21 5.00
N THR A 160 1.77 1.02 4.50
CA THR A 160 1.68 2.19 5.38
C THR A 160 0.37 2.17 6.17
N PRO A 161 0.29 2.90 7.30
CA PRO A 161 -0.96 3.09 8.02
C PRO A 161 -2.09 3.66 7.15
N ALA A 162 -1.76 4.58 6.22
CA ALA A 162 -2.73 5.16 5.30
C ALA A 162 -3.29 4.11 4.34
N TYR A 163 -2.42 3.26 3.76
CA TYR A 163 -2.87 2.15 2.91
C TYR A 163 -3.73 1.15 3.69
N ALA A 164 -3.30 0.76 4.90
CA ALA A 164 -4.03 -0.17 5.73
C ALA A 164 -5.43 0.35 6.06
N ALA A 165 -5.53 1.61 6.52
CA ALA A 165 -6.81 2.25 6.82
C ALA A 165 -7.74 2.32 5.59
N ARG A 166 -7.21 2.66 4.41
CA ARG A 166 -7.96 2.63 3.16
C ARG A 166 -8.43 1.21 2.83
N SER A 167 -7.56 0.22 2.93
CA SER A 167 -7.87 -1.18 2.63
C SER A 167 -9.00 -1.69 3.54
N GLU A 168 -8.91 -1.41 4.84
CA GLU A 168 -9.96 -1.74 5.80
C GLU A 168 -11.30 -1.07 5.46
N ARG A 169 -11.29 0.23 5.12
CA ARG A 169 -12.48 0.94 4.65
C ARG A 169 -13.11 0.26 3.44
N LEU A 170 -12.33 -0.04 2.40
CA LEU A 170 -12.84 -0.69 1.20
C LEU A 170 -13.35 -2.11 1.47
N GLN A 171 -12.71 -2.84 2.38
CA GLN A 171 -13.20 -4.16 2.82
C GLN A 171 -14.54 -4.05 3.52
N ARG A 172 -14.73 -3.08 4.43
CA ARG A 172 -16.03 -2.85 5.09
C ARG A 172 -17.12 -2.52 4.08
N VAL A 173 -16.85 -1.57 3.18
CA VAL A 173 -17.77 -1.18 2.09
C VAL A 173 -18.16 -2.40 1.24
N SER A 174 -17.16 -3.17 0.81
CA SER A 174 -17.41 -4.31 -0.07
C SER A 174 -18.13 -5.46 0.61
N ARG A 175 -17.86 -5.72 1.90
CA ARG A 175 -18.56 -6.75 2.68
C ARG A 175 -20.03 -6.39 2.88
N ALA A 176 -20.34 -5.14 3.24
CA ALA A 176 -21.71 -4.69 3.44
C ALA A 176 -22.53 -4.78 2.14
N ALA A 177 -22.03 -4.18 1.06
CA ALA A 177 -22.69 -4.22 -0.25
C ALA A 177 -22.80 -5.65 -0.80
N GLY A 178 -21.73 -6.45 -0.67
CA GLY A 178 -21.68 -7.82 -1.16
C GLY A 178 -22.61 -8.78 -0.41
N SER A 179 -22.70 -8.65 0.92
CA SER A 179 -23.63 -9.42 1.75
C SER A 179 -25.09 -9.10 1.37
N TYR A 180 -25.42 -7.83 1.18
CA TYR A 180 -26.75 -7.42 0.74
C TYR A 180 -27.09 -7.97 -0.65
N ALA A 181 -26.19 -7.77 -1.64
CA ALA A 181 -26.38 -8.25 -2.99
C ALA A 181 -26.45 -9.78 -3.10
N ALA A 182 -25.79 -10.52 -2.20
CA ALA A 182 -25.95 -11.97 -2.11
C ALA A 182 -27.37 -12.34 -1.68
N ARG A 183 -27.91 -11.71 -0.61
CA ARG A 183 -29.29 -11.94 -0.14
C ARG A 183 -30.33 -11.57 -1.21
N MET A 184 -30.12 -10.48 -1.95
CA MET A 184 -31.03 -10.10 -3.05
C MET A 184 -31.10 -11.18 -4.13
N ARG A 185 -29.95 -11.70 -4.55
CA ARG A 185 -29.87 -12.76 -5.56
C ARG A 185 -30.52 -14.06 -5.10
N GLU A 186 -30.35 -14.42 -3.84
CA GLU A 186 -30.99 -15.60 -3.24
C GLU A 186 -32.52 -15.48 -3.24
N LEU A 187 -33.05 -14.29 -2.98
CA LEU A 187 -34.48 -14.01 -2.95
C LEU A 187 -35.09 -13.64 -4.32
N GLY A 188 -34.27 -13.53 -5.37
CA GLY A 188 -34.73 -13.09 -6.70
C GLY A 188 -35.25 -11.66 -6.73
N LEU A 189 -34.73 -10.78 -5.87
CA LEU A 189 -35.14 -9.39 -5.73
C LEU A 189 -34.17 -8.43 -6.43
N GLU A 190 -34.70 -7.29 -6.86
CA GLU A 190 -33.92 -6.17 -7.39
C GLU A 190 -34.10 -4.95 -6.48
N ALA A 191 -33.00 -4.38 -6.00
CA ALA A 191 -32.99 -3.12 -5.24
C ALA A 191 -31.65 -2.40 -5.43
N THR A 192 -31.63 -1.10 -5.19
CA THR A 192 -30.41 -0.30 -5.27
C THR A 192 -29.41 -0.71 -4.19
N VAL A 193 -28.13 -0.80 -4.56
CA VAL A 193 -27.00 -1.07 -3.65
C VAL A 193 -25.93 -0.01 -3.83
N GLU A 194 -25.87 0.92 -2.89
CA GLU A 194 -24.81 1.91 -2.80
C GLU A 194 -23.57 1.31 -2.14
N ARG A 195 -22.39 1.83 -2.52
CA ARG A 195 -21.11 1.48 -1.90
C ARG A 195 -20.85 2.43 -0.75
N LEU A 196 -21.39 2.11 0.43
CA LEU A 196 -21.25 2.90 1.65
C LEU A 196 -20.35 2.21 2.68
N ASP A 197 -19.60 2.97 3.47
CA ASP A 197 -18.85 2.44 4.62
C ASP A 197 -19.79 2.42 5.84
N PRO A 198 -20.09 1.24 6.42
CA PRO A 198 -20.86 1.15 7.66
C PRO A 198 -20.34 2.06 8.78
N LEU A 199 -19.02 2.25 8.88
CA LEU A 199 -18.45 3.13 9.91
C LEU A 199 -18.94 4.58 9.77
N ALA A 200 -19.04 5.09 8.53
CA ALA A 200 -19.55 6.44 8.27
C ALA A 200 -21.04 6.57 8.67
N VAL A 201 -21.83 5.50 8.54
CA VAL A 201 -23.22 5.45 9.02
C VAL A 201 -23.26 5.51 10.54
N TYR A 202 -22.37 4.79 11.21
CA TYR A 202 -22.32 4.77 12.67
C TYR A 202 -21.90 6.12 13.24
N GLU A 203 -20.95 6.80 12.58
CA GLU A 203 -20.54 8.17 12.89
C GLU A 203 -21.67 9.18 12.65
N ARG A 204 -22.37 9.10 11.51
CA ARG A 204 -23.57 9.90 11.22
C ARG A 204 -24.61 9.76 12.32
N ASP A 205 -24.83 8.54 12.78
CA ASP A 205 -25.82 8.23 13.82
C ASP A 205 -25.30 8.51 15.24
N GLY A 206 -24.12 9.13 15.38
CA GLY A 206 -23.55 9.55 16.65
C GLY A 206 -23.22 8.40 17.60
N TRP A 207 -23.02 7.19 17.07
CA TRP A 207 -22.91 5.96 17.86
C TRP A 207 -24.12 5.69 18.77
N ILE A 208 -25.31 6.17 18.37
CA ILE A 208 -26.58 5.86 19.02
C ILE A 208 -27.37 4.88 18.17
N CYS A 209 -27.82 3.78 18.77
CA CYS A 209 -28.68 2.81 18.08
C CYS A 209 -29.99 3.49 17.67
N GLN A 210 -30.31 3.42 16.38
CA GLN A 210 -31.49 4.08 15.84
C GLN A 210 -32.81 3.35 16.11
N ILE A 211 -32.75 2.16 16.70
CA ILE A 211 -33.92 1.40 17.16
C ILE A 211 -34.24 1.75 18.62
N CYS A 212 -33.33 1.45 19.56
CA CYS A 212 -33.58 1.63 21.00
C CYS A 212 -33.16 3.01 21.54
N LYS A 213 -32.47 3.83 20.73
CA LYS A 213 -31.99 5.18 21.07
C LYS A 213 -30.98 5.23 22.21
N THR A 214 -30.25 4.14 22.46
CA THR A 214 -29.16 4.09 23.45
C THR A 214 -27.78 3.96 22.78
N ALA A 215 -26.72 4.27 23.53
CA ALA A 215 -25.35 4.26 23.01
C ALA A 215 -24.89 2.86 22.58
N VAL A 216 -24.13 2.80 21.50
CA VAL A 216 -23.41 1.61 21.02
C VAL A 216 -21.92 1.81 21.33
N GLU A 217 -21.34 0.90 22.09
CA GLU A 217 -19.91 0.91 22.41
C GLU A 217 -19.09 0.53 21.16
N ARG A 218 -18.03 1.29 20.86
CA ARG A 218 -17.24 1.14 19.62
C ARG A 218 -16.36 -0.10 19.64
N GLU A 219 -15.95 -0.47 20.85
CA GLU A 219 -14.99 -1.53 21.13
C GLU A 219 -15.66 -2.92 21.12
N ARG A 220 -17.00 -2.97 21.19
CA ARG A 220 -17.73 -4.23 21.11
C ARG A 220 -17.74 -4.75 19.68
N ALA A 221 -17.09 -5.89 19.49
CA ALA A 221 -17.08 -6.62 18.23
C ALA A 221 -18.08 -7.78 18.24
N TRP A 222 -18.48 -8.23 17.05
CA TRP A 222 -19.20 -9.49 16.90
C TRP A 222 -18.40 -10.65 17.55
N PRO A 223 -19.04 -11.59 18.26
CA PRO A 223 -20.49 -11.83 18.39
C PRO A 223 -21.14 -11.21 19.64
N ASP A 224 -20.62 -10.11 20.22
CA ASP A 224 -21.33 -9.46 21.34
C ASP A 224 -22.70 -8.94 20.88
N MET A 225 -23.76 -9.27 21.63
CA MET A 225 -25.14 -8.85 21.38
C MET A 225 -25.33 -7.32 21.34
N TRP A 226 -24.44 -6.57 21.99
CA TRP A 226 -24.44 -5.11 22.03
C TRP A 226 -23.43 -4.49 21.06
N CYS A 227 -22.83 -5.27 20.15
CA CYS A 227 -21.96 -4.74 19.11
C CYS A 227 -22.76 -3.96 18.04
N ALA A 228 -22.06 -3.10 17.31
CA ALA A 228 -22.64 -2.34 16.20
C ALA A 228 -22.94 -3.24 14.99
N THR A 229 -24.14 -3.07 14.43
CA THR A 229 -24.55 -3.67 13.15
C THR A 229 -25.23 -2.63 12.28
N LEU A 230 -25.17 -2.86 10.96
CA LEU A 230 -25.87 -2.06 9.97
C LEU A 230 -27.27 -2.63 9.78
N ASP A 231 -28.28 -1.89 10.21
CA ASP A 231 -29.70 -2.21 10.06
C ASP A 231 -30.28 -1.48 8.84
N HIS A 232 -31.22 -2.12 8.15
CA HIS A 232 -32.00 -1.52 7.08
C HIS A 232 -33.38 -1.16 7.62
N ARG A 233 -33.72 0.13 7.63
CA ARG A 233 -35.00 0.67 8.13
C ARG A 233 -36.18 -0.06 7.49
N ILE A 234 -36.18 -0.12 6.17
CA ILE A 234 -37.04 -0.96 5.35
C ILE A 234 -36.23 -2.23 5.03
N PRO A 235 -36.65 -3.40 5.51
CA PRO A 235 -36.00 -4.68 5.22
C PRO A 235 -35.99 -5.00 3.73
N LEU A 236 -35.03 -5.83 3.32
CA LEU A 236 -34.91 -6.27 1.94
C LEU A 236 -36.18 -6.99 1.45
N THR A 237 -36.81 -7.83 2.28
CA THR A 237 -38.03 -8.58 1.94
C THR A 237 -39.24 -7.68 1.66
N ALA A 238 -39.16 -6.41 2.08
CA ALA A 238 -40.14 -5.37 1.82
C ALA A 238 -39.76 -4.41 0.69
N GLY A 239 -38.71 -4.72 -0.08
CA GLY A 239 -38.20 -3.86 -1.14
C GLY A 239 -37.26 -2.75 -0.66
N GLY A 240 -36.73 -2.86 0.56
CA GLY A 240 -35.72 -1.93 1.05
C GLY A 240 -34.47 -1.91 0.17
N GLU A 241 -33.81 -0.76 0.10
CA GLU A 241 -32.56 -0.60 -0.65
C GLU A 241 -31.36 -0.55 0.29
N HIS A 242 -30.16 -0.90 -0.18
CA HIS A 242 -28.92 -0.65 0.56
C HIS A 242 -28.37 0.72 0.19
N THR A 243 -29.06 1.76 0.65
CA THR A 243 -28.72 3.17 0.41
C THR A 243 -28.48 3.89 1.73
N LEU A 244 -27.74 5.00 1.70
CA LEU A 244 -27.47 5.80 2.90
C LEU A 244 -28.75 6.20 3.65
N LEU A 245 -29.84 6.46 2.92
CA LEU A 245 -31.15 6.83 3.49
C LEU A 245 -31.83 5.67 4.23
N ASN A 246 -31.66 4.44 3.75
CA ASN A 246 -32.34 3.27 4.31
C ASN A 246 -31.50 2.53 5.36
N VAL A 247 -30.19 2.76 5.45
CA VAL A 247 -29.34 2.13 6.47
C VAL A 247 -29.18 2.97 7.74
N GLN A 248 -29.02 2.31 8.88
CA GLN A 248 -28.82 2.93 10.18
C GLN A 248 -27.99 2.06 11.12
N LEU A 249 -27.38 2.66 12.14
CA LEU A 249 -26.72 1.95 13.22
C LEU A 249 -27.76 1.29 14.14
N ALA A 250 -27.54 0.02 14.46
CA ALA A 250 -28.24 -0.66 15.55
C ALA A 250 -27.33 -1.59 16.35
N HIS A 251 -27.66 -1.83 17.63
CA HIS A 251 -27.11 -2.99 18.33
C HIS A 251 -27.49 -4.27 17.60
N TRP A 252 -26.62 -5.28 17.62
CA TRP A 252 -26.91 -6.58 17.02
C TRP A 252 -28.22 -7.18 17.53
N ILE A 253 -28.47 -7.15 18.85
CA ILE A 253 -29.71 -7.64 19.46
C ILE A 253 -30.95 -6.87 18.98
N CYS A 254 -30.86 -5.54 18.84
CA CYS A 254 -31.98 -4.73 18.38
C CYS A 254 -32.32 -5.02 16.92
N ASN A 255 -31.29 -5.13 16.07
CA ASN A 255 -31.44 -5.49 14.67
C ASN A 255 -32.05 -6.90 14.53
N LEU A 256 -31.56 -7.86 15.32
CA LEU A 256 -32.09 -9.23 15.34
C LEU A 256 -33.57 -9.28 15.75
N HIS A 257 -33.96 -8.56 16.81
CA HIS A 257 -35.35 -8.50 17.25
C HIS A 257 -36.28 -7.78 16.26
N LYS A 258 -35.77 -6.76 15.55
CA LYS A 258 -36.51 -6.10 14.47
C LYS A 258 -36.76 -7.09 13.32
N GLY A 259 -35.72 -7.81 12.89
CA GLY A 259 -35.82 -8.72 11.74
C GLY A 259 -36.40 -8.02 10.52
N ASP A 260 -37.45 -8.63 9.95
CA ASP A 260 -38.18 -8.13 8.77
C ASP A 260 -39.38 -7.23 9.15
N TYR A 261 -39.54 -6.87 10.42
CA TYR A 261 -40.58 -5.91 10.83
C TYR A 261 -40.20 -4.48 10.45
N PHE A 262 -41.12 -3.76 9.81
CA PHE A 262 -41.06 -2.32 9.59
C PHE A 262 -42.47 -1.72 9.65
N PRO A 263 -42.66 -0.57 10.32
CA PRO A 263 -43.94 0.14 10.30
C PRO A 263 -44.20 0.72 8.90
N VAL A 264 -45.40 0.50 8.36
CA VAL A 264 -45.85 1.07 7.07
C VAL A 264 -46.40 2.49 7.17
N ASP A 265 -46.54 3.02 8.39
CA ASP A 265 -47.19 4.31 8.65
C ASP A 265 -46.18 5.36 9.19
N LEU A 266 -45.48 6.04 8.28
CA LEU A 266 -44.80 7.33 8.53
C LEU A 266 -44.85 8.23 7.29
#